data_AF-A0A9D5SC36-F1
#
_entry.id   AF-A0A9D5SC36-F1
#
_cell.length_a   1.000
_cell.length_b   1.000
_cell.length_c   1.000
_cell.angle_alpha   90.00
_cell.angle_beta   90.00
_cell.angle_gamma   90.00
#
_symmetry.space_group_name_H-M   'P 1'
#
loop_
_entity.id
_entity.type
_entity.pdbx_description
1 polymer ?
#
loop_
_entity_poly.entity_id
_entity_poly.type
_entity_poly.pdbx_seq_one_letter_code
_entity_poly.pdbx_strand_id
1 'polypeptide(L)' 'MAQHIEYIPYGEVFVEERNSQFSTNFLFNAKELDNETGLYYYEARYLDPTGAIWLSVDPM' A
#
# COMPACT_ATOMS: atom_id res chain seq x y z
N MET A 1 -20.60 5.01 -6.30
CA MET A 1 -19.35 5.60 -5.78
C MET A 1 -18.29 4.52 -5.83
N ALA A 2 -17.10 4.80 -6.36
CA ALA A 2 -16.04 3.82 -6.56
C ALA A 2 -14.69 4.46 -6.22
N GLN A 3 -13.73 3.63 -5.77
CA GLN A 3 -12.33 3.99 -5.60
C GLN A 3 -11.57 3.35 -6.77
N HIS A 4 -10.86 4.17 -7.55
CA HIS A 4 -10.00 3.72 -8.65
C HIS A 4 -8.55 4.05 -8.28
N ILE A 5 -7.69 3.04 -8.32
CA ILE A 5 -6.27 3.18 -7.97
C ILE A 5 -5.45 2.43 -9.00
N GLU A 6 -4.40 3.09 -9.48
CA GLU A 6 -3.38 2.49 -10.34
C GLU A 6 -2.06 2.43 -9.59
N TYR A 7 -1.39 1.29 -9.71
CA TYR A 7 -0.12 1.03 -9.06
C TYR A 7 0.98 0.86 -10.10
N ILE A 8 2.19 1.29 -9.76
CA ILE A 8 3.39 0.76 -10.41
C ILE A 8 3.65 -0.67 -9.88
N PRO A 9 4.54 -1.48 -10.52
CA PRO A 9 4.64 -2.92 -10.26
C PRO A 9 4.83 -3.34 -8.80
N TYR A 10 5.41 -2.49 -7.95
CA TYR A 10 5.71 -2.80 -6.55
C TYR A 10 4.76 -2.16 -5.52
N GLY A 11 3.64 -1.59 -5.99
CA GLY A 11 2.56 -1.11 -5.12
C GLY A 11 2.62 0.38 -4.79
N GLU A 12 3.55 1.14 -5.36
CA GLU A 12 3.52 2.60 -5.27
C GLU A 12 2.32 3.12 -6.08
N VAL A 13 1.58 4.03 -5.46
CA VAL A 13 0.34 4.58 -6.00
C VAL A 13 0.67 5.63 -7.04
N PHE A 14 0.30 5.38 -8.29
CA PHE A 14 0.51 6.31 -9.40
C PHE A 14 -0.68 7.24 -9.59
N VAL A 15 -1.90 6.68 -9.58
CA VAL A 15 -3.16 7.43 -9.67
C VAL A 15 -4.06 6.98 -8.54
N GLU A 16 -4.69 7.94 -7.86
CA GLU A 16 -5.69 7.69 -6.84
C GLU A 16 -6.91 8.59 -7.05
N GLU A 17 -8.03 7.97 -7.39
CA GLU A 17 -9.34 8.63 -7.48
C GLU A 17 -10.26 8.02 -6.42
N ARG A 18 -10.51 8.76 -5.34
CA ARG A 18 -11.38 8.32 -4.23
C ARG A 18 -12.34 9.41 -3.79
N ASN A 19 -13.51 8.98 -3.31
CA ASN A 19 -14.50 9.85 -2.69
C ASN A 19 -14.37 9.75 -1.16
N SER A 20 -14.34 10.88 -0.46
CA SER A 20 -14.11 10.95 1.00
C SER A 20 -15.16 10.22 1.84
N GLN A 21 -16.31 9.85 1.27
CA GLN A 21 -17.38 9.18 1.98
C GLN A 21 -17.18 7.67 2.11
N PHE A 22 -16.45 7.05 1.17
CA PHE A 22 -16.20 5.60 1.12
C PHE A 22 -14.83 5.32 0.48
N SER A 23 -13.77 5.30 1.28
CA SER A 23 -12.42 4.89 0.86
C SER A 23 -11.82 3.91 1.86
N THR A 24 -11.11 2.91 1.37
CA THR A 24 -10.36 1.94 2.20
C THR A 24 -8.86 2.25 2.17
N ASN A 25 -8.17 1.94 3.27
CA ASN A 25 -6.70 1.97 3.36
C ASN A 25 -6.07 0.65 2.91
N PHE A 26 -6.86 -0.39 2.64
CA PHE A 26 -6.38 -1.66 2.10
C PHE A 26 -6.24 -1.53 0.58
N LEU A 27 -5.01 -1.49 0.10
CA LEU A 27 -4.67 -1.16 -1.29
C LEU A 27 -3.96 -2.34 -1.98
N PHE A 28 -2.70 -2.17 -2.39
CA PHE A 28 -1.91 -3.19 -3.09
C PHE A 28 -1.85 -4.51 -2.30
N ASN A 29 -2.06 -5.64 -2.99
CA ASN A 29 -2.19 -6.98 -2.40
C ASN A 29 -3.19 -7.08 -1.23
N ALA A 30 -4.19 -6.20 -1.19
CA ALA A 30 -5.15 -6.08 -0.10
C ALA A 30 -4.48 -5.87 1.28
N LYS A 31 -3.30 -5.25 1.31
CA LYS A 31 -2.62 -4.86 2.54
C LYS A 31 -2.86 -3.40 2.86
N GLU A 32 -2.88 -3.09 4.15
CA GLU A 32 -3.07 -1.74 4.65
C GLU A 32 -1.85 -0.88 4.30
N LEU A 33 -2.09 0.23 3.62
CA LEU A 33 -1.11 1.29 3.42
C LEU A 33 -1.23 2.26 4.60
N ASP A 34 -0.16 2.34 5.39
CA ASP A 34 -0.06 3.36 6.43
C ASP A 34 0.25 4.72 5.79
N ASN A 35 -0.66 5.68 5.95
CA ASN A 35 -0.56 7.01 5.35
C ASN A 35 0.50 7.88 6.05
N GLU A 36 0.91 7.57 7.27
CA GLU A 36 1.97 8.32 7.97
C GLU A 36 3.37 7.94 7.45
N THR A 37 3.57 6.65 7.16
CA THR A 37 4.88 6.11 6.76
C THR A 37 5.00 5.81 5.27
N GLY A 38 3.88 5.64 4.56
CA GLY A 38 3.86 5.20 3.16
C GLY A 38 4.20 3.72 2.97
N LEU A 39 4.10 2.91 4.02
CA LEU A 39 4.50 1.50 4.02
C LEU A 39 3.29 0.57 4.03
N TYR A 40 3.43 -0.59 3.38
CA TYR A 40 2.43 -1.65 3.48
C TYR A 40 2.72 -2.57 4.67
N TYR A 41 1.73 -2.76 5.53
CA TYR A 41 1.82 -3.69 6.65
C TYR A 41 1.42 -5.11 6.22
N TYR A 42 2.38 -6.04 6.28
CA TYR A 42 2.21 -7.47 5.98
C TYR A 42 2.27 -8.34 7.24
N GLU A 43 1.86 -7.80 8.39
CA GLU A 43 1.81 -8.47 9.70
C GLU A 43 3.21 -8.76 10.29
N ALA A 44 4.05 -9.50 9.56
CA ALA A 44 5.42 -9.82 9.96
C ALA A 44 6.46 -8.80 9.48
N ARG A 45 6.17 -8.07 8.39
CA ARG A 45 7.10 -7.13 7.74
C ARG A 45 6.39 -5.90 7.19
N TYR A 46 7.17 -4.85 6.96
CA TYR A 46 6.75 -3.66 6.22
C TYR A 46 7.41 -3.64 4.84
N LEU A 47 6.62 -3.40 3.79
CA LEU A 47 7.10 -3.22 2.42
C LEU A 47 7.13 -1.71 2.10
N ASP A 48 8.28 -1.22 1.65
CA ASP A 48 8.41 0.08 0.99
C ASP A 48 8.06 -0.08 -0.50
N PRO A 49 6.92 0.47 -0.95
CA PRO A 49 6.47 0.35 -2.33
C PRO A 49 7.31 1.16 -3.33
N THR A 50 7.97 2.22 -2.88
CA THR A 50 8.81 3.09 -3.72
C THR A 50 10.17 2.43 -3.96
N GLY A 51 10.76 1.89 -2.89
CA GLY A 51 12.04 1.18 -2.92
C GLY A 51 11.93 -0.28 -3.38
N ALA A 52 10.72 -0.82 -3.51
CA ALA A 52 10.45 -2.23 -3.80
C ALA A 52 11.16 -3.19 -2.82
N ILE A 53 11.26 -2.82 -1.55
CA ILE A 53 12.09 -3.52 -0.55
C ILE A 53 11.35 -3.75 0.77
N TRP A 54 11.65 -4.86 1.43
CA TRP A 54 11.21 -5.12 2.80
C TRP A 54 12.14 -4.44 3.80
N LEU A 55 11.58 -3.78 4.82
CA LEU A 55 12.38 -3.09 5.84
C LEU A 55 13.06 -4.03 6.85
N SER A 56 12.75 -5.33 6.81
CA SER A 56 13.35 -6.35 7.66
C SER A 56 13.67 -7.62 6.87
N VAL A 57 14.64 -8.38 7.38
CA VAL A 57 14.95 -9.74 6.90
C VAL A 57 13.74 -10.63 7.13
N ASP A 58 13.58 -11.66 6.29
CA ASP A 58 12.56 -12.67 6.48
C ASP A 58 12.70 -13.33 7.86
N PRO A 59 11.64 -13.38 8.69
CA PRO A 59 11.69 -14.07 9.97
C PRO A 59 11.65 -15.61 9.86
N MET A 60 11.53 -16.17 8.64
CA MET A 60 11.49 -17.61 8.36
C MET A 60 12.82 -18.17 7.84
#